data_AF-A0A9E5G128-F1
#
_entry.id   AF-A0A9E5G128-F1
#
_cell.length_a   1.000
_cell.length_b   1.000
_cell.length_c   1.000
_cell.angle_alpha   90.00
_cell.angle_beta   90.00
_cell.angle_gamma   90.00
#
_symmetry.space_group_name_H-M   'P 1'
#
loop_
_entity.id
_entity.type
_entity.pdbx_description
1 polymer ?
#
loop_
_entity_poly.entity_id
_entity_poly.type
_entity_poly.pdbx_seq_one_letter_code
_entity_poly.pdbx_strand_id
1 'polypeptide(L)'
;MRWWVFIPVLALVLTMDAAFMPAFAIGGRVPQLWPLLLAFVALYASRGAALWAAMIVGVWLDAMHPALGLGAESPRAVTVFGPHVLACAAGAWCVLETRTWLYRRNVLTVAFSTFNCALLASLAFIAIAGIRAAYADSSPLWGGGSGAAAVGSDVVDALYSAVIAILPAWGLQSTLTVWGFATAGPRFAGGNRMNRGND
;
A
#
# COMPACT_ATOMS: atom_id res chain seq x y z
N MET A 1 8.36 1.98 15.48
CA MET A 1 8.11 2.78 14.26
C MET A 1 7.74 4.18 14.71
N ARG A 2 8.38 5.18 14.13
CA ARG A 2 8.14 6.59 14.42
C ARG A 2 7.00 7.11 13.56
N TRP A 3 5.80 7.22 14.14
CA TRP A 3 4.58 7.65 13.42
C TRP A 3 4.71 9.04 12.79
N TRP A 4 5.49 9.92 13.41
CA TRP A 4 5.77 11.27 12.88
C TRP A 4 6.58 11.25 11.56
N VAL A 5 7.29 10.16 11.24
CA VAL A 5 7.94 9.96 9.93
C VAL A 5 6.95 9.37 8.94
N PHE A 6 6.12 8.43 9.39
CA PHE A 6 5.18 7.72 8.53
C PHE A 6 4.10 8.61 7.94
N ILE A 7 3.46 9.45 8.76
CA ILE A 7 2.36 10.32 8.32
C ILE A 7 2.79 11.26 7.17
N PRO A 8 3.90 12.01 7.26
CA PRO A 8 4.32 12.88 6.15
C PRO A 8 4.78 12.09 4.92
N VAL A 9 5.42 10.94 5.09
CA VAL A 9 5.79 10.09 3.94
C VAL A 9 4.56 9.51 3.27
N LEU A 10 3.55 9.10 4.04
CA LEU A 10 2.25 8.65 3.51
C LEU A 10 1.58 9.78 2.74
N ALA A 11 1.51 10.99 3.31
CA ALA A 11 0.94 12.15 2.64
C ALA A 11 1.68 12.44 1.32
N LEU A 12 3.02 12.42 1.34
CA LEU A 12 3.84 12.59 0.14
C LEU A 12 3.53 11.52 -0.91
N VAL A 13 3.50 10.25 -0.53
CA VAL A 13 3.19 9.13 -1.42
C VAL A 13 1.81 9.28 -2.05
N LEU A 14 0.78 9.59 -1.27
CA LEU A 14 -0.57 9.82 -1.79
C LEU A 14 -0.65 11.03 -2.72
N THR A 15 0.07 12.12 -2.41
CA THR A 15 0.14 13.29 -3.31
C THR A 15 0.87 12.96 -4.61
N MET A 16 1.92 12.13 -4.57
CA MET A 16 2.60 11.67 -5.78
C MET A 16 1.72 10.74 -6.61
N ASP A 17 0.96 9.85 -5.95
CA ASP A 17 -0.01 8.98 -6.63
C ASP A 17 -1.09 9.78 -7.34
N ALA A 18 -1.59 10.87 -6.74
CA ALA A 18 -2.61 11.72 -7.34
C ALA A 18 -2.06 12.67 -8.42
N ALA A 19 -0.89 13.28 -8.20
CA ALA A 19 -0.39 14.37 -9.04
C ALA A 19 0.65 13.95 -10.08
N PHE A 20 1.49 12.95 -9.77
CA PHE A 20 2.67 12.63 -10.57
C PHE A 20 2.57 11.28 -11.29
N MET A 21 2.06 10.24 -10.61
CA MET A 21 1.92 8.91 -11.22
C MET A 21 1.04 8.87 -12.49
N PRO A 22 -0.01 9.69 -12.66
CA PRO A 22 -0.77 9.73 -13.91
C PRO A 22 0.08 10.15 -15.12
N ALA A 23 1.19 10.85 -14.93
CA ALA A 23 2.12 11.18 -16.01
C ALA A 23 2.87 9.95 -16.57
N PHE A 24 2.96 8.87 -15.78
CA PHE A 24 3.49 7.58 -16.23
C PHE A 24 2.38 6.64 -16.70
N ALA A 25 1.18 7.13 -16.99
CA ALA A 25 0.12 6.26 -17.47
C ALA A 25 0.46 5.67 -18.84
N ILE A 26 0.46 4.34 -18.95
CA ILE A 26 0.64 3.62 -20.22
C ILE A 26 -0.62 2.80 -20.47
N GLY A 27 -1.29 3.04 -21.60
CA GLY A 27 -2.52 2.30 -21.96
C GLY A 27 -3.68 2.47 -20.97
N GLY A 28 -3.78 3.64 -20.32
CA GLY A 28 -4.80 3.94 -19.31
C GLY A 28 -4.52 3.32 -17.93
N ARG A 29 -3.35 2.68 -17.74
CA ARG A 29 -2.92 2.09 -16.47
C ARG A 29 -1.99 3.02 -15.73
N VAL A 30 -2.34 3.35 -14.49
CA VAL A 30 -1.60 4.28 -13.65
C VAL A 30 -0.86 3.49 -12.56
N PRO A 31 0.46 3.67 -12.40
CA PRO A 31 1.20 3.01 -11.35
C PRO A 31 0.87 3.63 -9.99
N GLN A 32 0.98 2.83 -8.93
CA GLN A 32 0.65 3.27 -7.57
C GLN A 32 1.82 3.01 -6.61
N LEU A 33 2.12 4.00 -5.77
CA LEU A 33 3.21 3.96 -4.79
C LEU A 33 2.73 3.61 -3.38
N TRP A 34 1.45 3.77 -3.06
CA TRP A 34 0.92 3.34 -1.77
C TRP A 34 1.19 1.86 -1.42
N PRO A 35 1.13 0.87 -2.36
CA PRO A 35 1.41 -0.53 -2.01
C PRO A 35 2.88 -0.73 -1.70
N LEU A 36 3.78 0.07 -2.29
CA LEU A 36 5.21 0.04 -2.00
C LEU A 36 5.46 0.50 -0.57
N LEU A 37 4.89 1.63 -0.16
CA LEU A 37 5.04 2.13 1.20
C LEU A 37 4.54 1.09 2.21
N LEU A 38 3.39 0.49 1.94
CA LEU A 38 2.80 -0.52 2.82
C LEU A 38 3.66 -1.79 2.88
N ALA A 39 4.13 -2.29 1.74
CA ALA A 39 5.01 -3.45 1.67
C ALA A 39 6.33 -3.20 2.41
N PHE A 40 6.91 -2.01 2.24
CA PHE A 40 8.11 -1.59 2.96
C PHE A 40 7.88 -1.59 4.47
N VAL A 41 6.81 -0.97 4.96
CA VAL A 41 6.46 -0.97 6.38
C VAL A 41 6.22 -2.40 6.89
N ALA A 42 5.50 -3.24 6.16
CA ALA A 42 5.23 -4.62 6.56
C ALA A 42 6.49 -5.50 6.64
N LEU A 43 7.48 -5.25 5.76
CA LEU A 43 8.74 -5.99 5.75
C LEU A 43 9.60 -5.70 7.00
N TYR A 44 9.66 -4.43 7.43
CA TYR A 44 10.59 -3.98 8.48
C TYR A 44 9.94 -3.72 9.85
N ALA A 45 8.64 -3.42 9.90
CA ALA A 45 7.98 -3.02 11.14
C ALA A 45 7.47 -4.21 12.00
N SER A 46 7.17 -3.84 13.25
CA SER A 46 6.01 -4.29 14.01
C SER A 46 4.91 -5.05 13.25
N ARG A 47 4.49 -6.28 13.62
CA ARG A 47 3.22 -6.84 13.10
C ARG A 47 2.05 -5.87 13.38
N GLY A 48 1.96 -5.40 14.63
CA GLY A 48 0.95 -4.42 15.02
C GLY A 48 1.08 -3.10 14.27
N ALA A 49 2.30 -2.57 14.13
CA ALA A 49 2.53 -1.31 13.42
C ALA A 49 2.18 -1.40 11.91
N ALA A 50 2.48 -2.53 11.27
CA ALA A 50 2.15 -2.74 9.86
C ALA A 50 0.65 -2.82 9.62
N LEU A 51 -0.10 -3.50 10.50
CA LEU A 51 -1.56 -3.56 10.42
C LEU A 51 -2.18 -2.17 10.66
N TRP A 52 -1.73 -1.43 11.67
CA TRP A 52 -2.20 -0.05 11.88
C TRP A 52 -1.86 0.86 10.69
N ALA A 53 -0.69 0.71 10.10
CA ALA A 53 -0.32 1.44 8.88
C ALA A 53 -1.24 1.10 7.70
N ALA A 54 -1.56 -0.19 7.49
CA ALA A 54 -2.53 -0.62 6.49
C ALA A 54 -3.92 0.01 6.71
N MET A 55 -4.41 0.02 7.95
CA MET A 55 -5.70 0.61 8.27
C MET A 55 -5.71 2.12 7.97
N ILE A 56 -4.66 2.84 8.35
CA ILE A 56 -4.54 4.28 8.07
C ILE A 56 -4.50 4.51 6.56
N VAL A 57 -3.63 3.80 5.82
CA VAL A 57 -3.53 3.91 4.36
C VAL A 57 -4.89 3.66 3.71
N GLY A 58 -5.59 2.60 4.09
CA GLY A 58 -6.88 2.27 3.52
C GLY A 58 -7.97 3.29 3.81
N VAL A 59 -8.01 3.89 5.01
CA VAL A 59 -8.97 4.98 5.33
C VAL A 59 -8.74 6.18 4.40
N TRP A 60 -7.47 6.51 4.15
CA TRP A 60 -7.12 7.58 3.22
C TRP A 60 -7.47 7.24 1.78
N LEU A 61 -7.27 5.99 1.35
CA LEU A 61 -7.66 5.54 0.00
C LEU A 61 -9.18 5.56 -0.20
N ASP A 62 -9.96 5.16 0.80
CA ASP A 62 -11.43 5.27 0.79
C ASP A 62 -11.89 6.73 0.71
N ALA A 63 -11.16 7.65 1.35
CA ALA A 63 -11.43 9.09 1.26
C ALA A 63 -11.08 9.69 -0.11
N MET A 64 -10.05 9.16 -0.78
CA MET A 64 -9.57 9.64 -2.08
C MET A 64 -10.38 9.11 -3.27
N HIS A 65 -11.06 7.97 -3.11
CA HIS A 65 -11.85 7.33 -4.16
C HIS A 65 -13.34 7.31 -3.81
N PRO A 66 -14.04 8.46 -3.87
CA PRO A 66 -15.46 8.49 -3.62
C PRO A 66 -16.20 7.65 -4.67
N ALA A 67 -17.10 6.77 -4.22
CA ALA A 67 -17.95 5.99 -5.11
C ALA A 67 -19.06 6.89 -5.67
N LEU A 68 -19.49 6.64 -6.90
CA LEU A 68 -20.66 7.30 -7.47
C LEU A 68 -21.92 6.61 -6.92
N GLY A 69 -22.64 7.31 -6.04
CA GLY A 69 -23.97 6.90 -5.60
C GLY A 69 -25.01 7.28 -6.66
N LEU A 70 -25.75 6.29 -7.15
CA LEU A 70 -26.93 6.50 -7.98
C LEU A 70 -28.12 6.86 -7.07
N GLY A 71 -28.23 8.13 -6.69
CA GLY A 71 -29.44 8.67 -6.09
C GLY A 71 -30.55 8.85 -7.14
N ALA A 72 -31.81 8.81 -6.72
CA ALA A 72 -32.98 8.85 -7.61
C ALA A 72 -33.10 10.12 -8.49
N GLU A 73 -32.36 11.20 -8.20
CA GLU A 73 -32.44 12.46 -8.95
C GLU A 73 -31.09 13.05 -9.42
N SER A 74 -29.94 12.53 -8.95
CA SER A 74 -28.61 12.92 -9.48
C SER A 74 -27.49 12.00 -8.98
N PRO A 75 -26.41 11.81 -9.77
CA PRO A 75 -25.23 11.10 -9.30
C PRO A 75 -24.56 11.92 -8.18
N ARG A 76 -24.45 11.35 -6.98
CA ARG A 76 -23.80 11.99 -5.83
C ARG A 76 -22.55 11.19 -5.47
N ALA A 77 -21.42 11.87 -5.34
CA ALA A 77 -20.20 11.26 -4.80
C ALA A 77 -20.45 10.90 -3.32
N VAL A 78 -20.41 9.60 -3.00
CA VAL A 78 -20.54 9.06 -1.65
C VAL A 78 -19.25 8.32 -1.32
N THR A 79 -18.53 8.78 -0.30
CA THR A 79 -17.34 8.09 0.22
C THR A 79 -17.78 6.87 1.03
N VAL A 80 -17.38 5.69 0.61
CA VAL A 80 -17.63 4.43 1.32
C VAL A 80 -16.35 4.05 2.07
N PHE A 81 -16.37 4.14 3.40
CA PHE A 81 -15.25 3.70 4.23
C PHE A 81 -15.33 2.19 4.48
N GLY A 82 -14.20 1.49 4.37
CA GLY A 82 -14.07 0.07 4.67
C GLY A 82 -13.40 -0.76 3.56
N PRO A 83 -13.79 -0.65 2.27
CA PRO A 83 -13.28 -1.52 1.22
C PRO A 83 -11.75 -1.47 1.09
N HIS A 84 -11.16 -0.27 0.98
CA HIS A 84 -9.71 -0.14 0.88
C HIS A 84 -9.01 -0.44 2.21
N VAL A 85 -9.64 -0.17 3.35
CA VAL A 85 -9.13 -0.55 4.69
C VAL A 85 -8.89 -2.05 4.79
N LEU A 86 -9.90 -2.85 4.44
CA LEU A 86 -9.79 -4.31 4.50
C LEU A 86 -8.84 -4.85 3.42
N ALA A 87 -8.86 -4.26 2.23
CA ALA A 87 -7.93 -4.60 1.15
C ALA A 87 -6.47 -4.36 1.55
N CYS A 88 -6.15 -3.20 2.12
CA CYS A 88 -4.81 -2.88 2.60
C CYS A 88 -4.40 -3.80 3.76
N ALA A 89 -5.32 -4.13 4.66
CA ALA A 89 -5.05 -5.07 5.75
C ALA A 89 -4.70 -6.48 5.21
N ALA A 90 -5.43 -6.95 4.20
CA ALA A 90 -5.13 -8.22 3.52
C ALA A 90 -3.75 -8.16 2.84
N GLY A 91 -3.47 -7.12 2.05
CA GLY A 91 -2.16 -6.92 1.40
C GLY A 91 -0.99 -6.91 2.39
N ALA A 92 -1.13 -6.19 3.52
CA ALA A 92 -0.13 -6.18 4.58
C ALA A 92 0.05 -7.57 5.23
N TRP A 93 -1.03 -8.33 5.42
CA TRP A 93 -0.96 -9.70 5.93
C TRP A 93 -0.13 -10.60 5.00
N CYS A 94 -0.33 -10.51 3.69
CA CYS A 94 0.46 -11.26 2.71
C CYS A 94 1.96 -11.00 2.88
N VAL A 95 2.34 -9.73 2.99
CA VAL A 95 3.74 -9.34 3.14
C VAL A 95 4.29 -9.81 4.49
N LEU A 96 3.49 -9.77 5.55
CA LEU A 96 3.89 -10.24 6.87
C LEU A 96 4.19 -11.74 6.94
N GLU A 97 3.50 -12.56 6.13
CA GLU A 97 3.78 -14.00 6.01
C GLU A 97 4.98 -14.26 5.11
N THR A 98 5.01 -13.62 3.93
CA THR A 98 6.08 -13.81 2.93
C THR A 98 7.44 -13.28 3.39
N ARG A 99 7.50 -12.29 4.30
CA ARG A 99 8.78 -11.74 4.81
C ARG A 99 9.65 -12.75 5.55
N THR A 100 9.10 -13.91 5.94
CA THR A 100 9.89 -15.00 6.55
C THR A 100 10.74 -15.75 5.53
N TRP A 101 10.34 -15.73 4.25
CA TRP A 101 11.00 -16.41 3.13
C TRP A 101 11.96 -15.50 2.36
N LEU A 102 11.90 -14.19 2.62
CA LEU A 102 12.48 -13.15 1.78
C LEU A 102 13.73 -12.51 2.41
N TYR A 103 14.77 -12.32 1.60
CA TYR A 103 15.97 -11.59 2.03
C TYR A 103 15.68 -10.10 2.21
N ARG A 104 15.58 -9.66 3.47
CA ARG A 104 15.15 -8.31 3.88
C ARG A 104 15.94 -7.12 3.32
N ARG A 105 17.05 -7.33 2.60
CA ARG A 105 17.97 -6.25 2.19
C ARG A 105 18.10 -6.06 0.68
N ASN A 106 17.37 -6.84 -0.12
CA ASN A 106 17.39 -6.71 -1.56
C ASN A 106 16.24 -5.79 -2.03
N VAL A 107 16.52 -4.88 -2.97
CA VAL A 107 15.49 -4.02 -3.60
C VAL A 107 14.45 -4.86 -4.33
N LEU A 108 14.88 -5.97 -4.95
CA LEU A 108 13.97 -6.92 -5.61
C LEU A 108 12.96 -7.53 -4.64
N THR A 109 13.35 -7.73 -3.39
CA THR A 109 12.44 -8.23 -2.36
C THR A 109 11.33 -7.23 -2.07
N VAL A 110 11.66 -5.93 -1.99
CA VAL A 110 10.66 -4.89 -1.78
C VAL A 110 9.73 -4.78 -2.99
N ALA A 111 10.26 -4.83 -4.21
CA ALA A 111 9.45 -4.84 -5.43
C ALA A 111 8.51 -6.06 -5.49
N PHE A 112 9.02 -7.25 -5.16
CA PHE A 112 8.21 -8.47 -5.09
C PHE A 112 7.13 -8.38 -4.00
N SER A 113 7.46 -7.90 -2.81
CA SER A 113 6.47 -7.67 -1.75
C SER A 113 5.44 -6.62 -2.13
N THR A 114 5.83 -5.60 -2.90
CA THR A 114 4.91 -4.58 -3.44
C THR A 114 3.92 -5.21 -4.40
N PHE A 115 4.39 -6.05 -5.34
CA PHE A 115 3.54 -6.80 -6.24
C PHE A 115 2.52 -7.67 -5.49
N ASN A 116 2.99 -8.48 -4.52
CA ASN A 116 2.11 -9.34 -3.73
C ASN A 116 1.11 -8.55 -2.88
N CYS A 117 1.54 -7.41 -2.31
CA CYS A 117 0.68 -6.52 -1.55
C CYS A 117 -0.42 -5.92 -2.42
N ALA A 118 -0.06 -5.37 -3.58
CA ALA A 118 -1.00 -4.78 -4.53
C ALA A 118 -1.98 -5.84 -5.06
N LEU A 119 -1.48 -7.02 -5.43
CA LEU A 119 -2.29 -8.12 -5.94
C LEU A 119 -3.31 -8.64 -4.91
N LEU A 120 -2.89 -8.86 -3.66
CA LEU A 120 -3.84 -9.34 -2.65
C LEU A 120 -4.81 -8.24 -2.22
N ALA A 121 -4.36 -6.98 -2.19
CA ALA A 121 -5.25 -5.86 -1.91
C ALA A 121 -6.31 -5.69 -3.01
N SER A 122 -5.95 -5.79 -4.29
CA SER A 122 -6.93 -5.71 -5.38
C SER A 122 -7.91 -6.88 -5.36
N LEU A 123 -7.43 -8.12 -5.17
CA LEU A 123 -8.28 -9.29 -5.01
C LEU A 123 -9.25 -9.16 -3.84
N ALA A 124 -8.76 -8.68 -2.68
CA ALA A 124 -9.60 -8.45 -1.51
C ALA A 124 -10.62 -7.33 -1.76
N PHE A 125 -10.22 -6.24 -2.40
CA PHE A 125 -11.13 -5.16 -2.78
C PHE A 125 -12.25 -5.66 -3.71
N ILE A 126 -11.90 -6.39 -4.78
CA ILE A 126 -12.87 -6.95 -5.72
C ILE A 126 -13.81 -7.93 -5.03
N ALA A 127 -13.29 -8.79 -4.13
CA ALA A 127 -14.13 -9.71 -3.37
C ALA A 127 -15.12 -8.97 -2.47
N ILE A 128 -14.66 -7.95 -1.74
CA ILE A 128 -15.52 -7.15 -0.85
C ILE A 128 -16.55 -6.35 -1.66
N ALA A 129 -16.11 -5.68 -2.72
CA ALA A 129 -16.98 -4.97 -3.64
C ALA A 129 -18.01 -5.91 -4.27
N GLY A 130 -17.65 -7.18 -4.51
CA GLY A 130 -18.51 -8.16 -5.16
C GLY A 130 -19.59 -8.67 -4.22
N ILE A 131 -19.22 -8.94 -2.97
CA ILE A 131 -20.18 -9.23 -1.91
C ILE A 131 -21.12 -8.03 -1.73
N ARG A 132 -20.58 -6.81 -1.66
CA ARG A 132 -21.39 -5.60 -1.47
C ARG A 132 -22.35 -5.33 -2.63
N ALA A 133 -21.91 -5.54 -3.87
CA ALA A 133 -22.76 -5.44 -5.06
C ALA A 133 -23.84 -6.54 -5.11
N ALA A 134 -23.61 -7.70 -4.50
CA ALA A 134 -24.61 -8.76 -4.45
C ALA A 134 -25.76 -8.47 -3.45
N TYR A 135 -25.52 -7.67 -2.41
CA TYR A 135 -26.49 -7.47 -1.32
C TYR A 135 -27.01 -6.03 -1.17
N ALA A 136 -26.19 -5.01 -1.41
CA ALA A 136 -26.48 -3.64 -0.98
C ALA A 136 -26.45 -2.60 -2.11
N ASP A 137 -25.53 -2.73 -3.08
CA ASP A 137 -25.36 -1.73 -4.14
C ASP A 137 -25.77 -2.29 -5.50
N SER A 138 -26.54 -1.53 -6.29
CA SER A 138 -26.97 -1.92 -7.64
C SER A 138 -25.86 -1.83 -8.69
N SER A 139 -24.75 -1.16 -8.38
CA SER A 139 -23.59 -1.00 -9.27
C SER A 139 -22.30 -1.44 -8.57
N PRO A 140 -21.46 -2.27 -9.23
CA PRO A 140 -20.19 -2.68 -8.67
C PRO A 140 -19.20 -1.52 -8.55
N LEU A 141 -18.41 -1.53 -7.47
CA LEU A 141 -17.43 -0.48 -7.17
C LEU A 141 -16.20 -0.48 -8.11
N TRP A 142 -15.96 -1.58 -8.84
CA TRP A 142 -14.85 -1.70 -9.80
C TRP A 142 -15.15 -1.11 -11.19
N GLY A 143 -16.31 -0.46 -11.37
CA GLY A 143 -16.70 0.18 -12.63
C GLY A 143 -17.32 -0.79 -13.65
N GLY A 144 -17.32 -0.39 -14.93
CA GLY A 144 -17.96 -1.14 -16.01
C GLY A 144 -17.14 -2.37 -16.43
N GLY A 145 -17.77 -3.56 -16.40
CA GLY A 145 -17.16 -4.81 -16.85
C GLY A 145 -17.40 -5.98 -15.89
N SER A 146 -16.84 -7.15 -16.24
CA SER A 146 -16.86 -8.31 -15.35
C SER A 146 -15.77 -8.19 -14.27
N GLY A 147 -16.04 -8.73 -13.08
CA GLY A 147 -15.03 -8.77 -12.01
C GLY A 147 -13.74 -9.47 -12.42
N ALA A 148 -13.80 -10.46 -13.33
CA ALA A 148 -12.62 -11.12 -13.88
C ALA A 148 -11.74 -10.19 -14.72
N ALA A 149 -12.35 -9.28 -15.49
CA ALA A 149 -11.60 -8.27 -16.24
C ALA A 149 -10.91 -7.27 -15.31
N ALA A 150 -11.58 -6.89 -14.20
CA ALA A 150 -11.00 -6.05 -13.16
C ALA A 150 -9.80 -6.72 -12.45
N VAL A 151 -9.89 -8.02 -12.13
CA VAL A 151 -8.73 -8.75 -11.59
C VAL A 151 -7.57 -8.76 -12.59
N GLY A 152 -7.88 -9.03 -13.87
CA GLY A 152 -6.88 -9.03 -14.93
C GLY A 152 -6.21 -7.67 -15.11
N SER A 153 -6.97 -6.57 -14.98
CA SER A 153 -6.39 -5.24 -14.99
C SER A 153 -5.48 -5.01 -13.79
N ASP A 154 -5.95 -5.33 -12.60
CA ASP A 154 -5.24 -5.02 -11.37
C ASP A 154 -3.94 -5.82 -11.23
N VAL A 155 -3.87 -7.01 -11.81
CA VAL A 155 -2.62 -7.80 -11.91
C VAL A 155 -1.55 -7.05 -12.71
N VAL A 156 -1.94 -6.48 -13.87
CA VAL A 156 -1.03 -5.71 -14.73
C VAL A 156 -0.61 -4.42 -14.03
N ASP A 157 -1.53 -3.76 -13.34
CA ASP A 157 -1.26 -2.51 -12.60
C ASP A 157 -0.34 -2.78 -11.39
N ALA A 158 -0.53 -3.91 -10.71
CA ALA A 158 0.35 -4.37 -9.64
C ALA A 158 1.76 -4.65 -10.18
N LEU A 159 1.89 -5.28 -11.35
CA LEU A 159 3.19 -5.54 -11.97
C LEU A 159 3.87 -4.23 -12.37
N TYR A 160 3.12 -3.30 -12.98
CA TYR A 160 3.64 -2.01 -13.38
C TYR A 160 4.11 -1.19 -12.17
N SER A 161 3.30 -1.19 -11.10
CA SER A 161 3.64 -0.57 -9.82
C SER A 161 4.89 -1.19 -9.21
N ALA A 162 5.06 -2.51 -9.27
CA ALA A 162 6.24 -3.20 -8.75
C ALA A 162 7.53 -2.83 -9.50
N VAL A 163 7.47 -2.66 -10.83
CA VAL A 163 8.62 -2.23 -11.64
C VAL A 163 9.00 -0.79 -11.29
N ILE A 164 8.02 0.12 -11.27
CA ILE A 164 8.26 1.52 -10.93
C ILE A 164 8.73 1.67 -9.48
N ALA A 165 8.24 0.81 -8.58
CA ALA A 165 8.58 0.82 -7.17
C ALA A 165 10.07 0.55 -6.87
N ILE A 166 10.85 -0.03 -7.80
CA ILE A 166 12.27 -0.34 -7.58
C ILE A 166 13.08 0.92 -7.21
N LEU A 167 12.85 2.03 -7.92
CA LEU A 167 13.57 3.28 -7.72
C LEU A 167 13.26 3.93 -6.34
N PRO A 168 11.99 4.19 -5.98
CA PRO A 168 11.64 4.70 -4.66
C PRO A 168 11.93 3.70 -3.53
N ALA A 169 11.90 2.38 -3.78
CA ALA A 169 12.30 1.38 -2.78
C ALA A 169 13.77 1.53 -2.39
N TRP A 170 14.66 1.82 -3.35
CA TRP A 170 16.06 2.11 -3.06
C TRP A 170 16.22 3.34 -2.15
N GLY A 171 15.48 4.42 -2.45
CA GLY A 171 15.43 5.62 -1.60
C GLY A 171 14.92 5.31 -0.18
N LEU A 172 13.81 4.57 -0.06
CA LEU A 172 13.23 4.18 1.23
C LEU A 172 14.20 3.32 2.07
N GLN A 173 14.93 2.39 1.45
CA GLN A 173 15.93 1.58 2.14
C GLN A 173 17.07 2.41 2.76
N SER A 174 17.47 3.51 2.12
CA SER A 174 18.49 4.41 2.69
C SER A 174 18.02 5.09 3.99
N THR A 175 16.70 5.26 4.15
CA THR A 175 16.11 5.96 5.30
C THR A 175 15.78 5.05 6.48
N LEU A 176 16.07 3.74 6.42
CA LEU A 176 15.69 2.74 7.45
C LEU A 176 15.98 3.15 8.91
N THR A 177 17.09 3.87 9.13
CA THR A 177 17.52 4.38 10.45
C THR A 177 16.52 5.41 11.02
N VAL A 178 15.91 6.21 10.17
CA VAL A 178 15.00 7.32 10.53
C VAL A 178 13.65 6.79 11.01
N TRP A 179 13.16 5.70 10.43
CA TRP A 179 11.86 5.10 10.74
C TRP A 179 11.77 4.47 12.14
N GLY A 180 12.91 4.10 12.74
CA GLY A 180 12.95 3.42 14.03
C GLY A 180 12.15 2.11 14.02
N PHE A 181 12.34 1.28 12.99
CA PHE A 181 11.71 -0.03 12.89
C PHE A 181 12.25 -0.98 13.96
N ALA A 182 11.37 -1.75 14.60
CA ALA A 182 11.73 -2.65 15.70
C ALA A 182 12.69 -3.78 15.27
N THR A 183 12.72 -4.12 13.97
CA THR A 183 13.63 -5.16 13.42
C THR A 183 14.85 -4.58 12.70
N ALA A 184 15.03 -3.25 12.69
CA ALA A 184 16.27 -2.64 12.24
C ALA A 184 17.33 -2.94 13.30
N GLY A 185 18.15 -3.97 13.06
CA GLY A 185 19.14 -4.44 14.03
C GLY A 185 20.16 -3.36 14.46
N PRO A 186 21.00 -3.66 15.47
CA PRO A 186 21.89 -2.70 16.13
C PRO A 186 22.91 -1.97 15.23
N ARG A 187 23.08 -2.39 13.97
CA ARG A 187 23.97 -1.77 12.98
C ARG A 187 23.41 -0.49 12.35
N PHE A 188 22.12 -0.21 12.51
CA PHE A 188 21.46 1.01 12.03
C PHE A 188 21.12 1.99 13.15
N ALA A 189 21.41 1.63 14.41
CA ALA A 189 21.44 2.58 15.51
C ALA A 189 22.63 3.51 15.26
N GLY A 190 22.36 4.74 14.81
CA GLY A 190 23.39 5.75 14.59
C GLY A 190 24.32 5.86 15.79
N GLY A 191 25.61 5.66 15.54
CA GLY A 191 26.73 6.40 16.15
C GLY A 191 26.93 6.44 17.67
N ASN A 192 26.05 5.94 18.54
CA ASN A 192 26.21 6.11 20.00
C ASN A 192 26.99 4.98 20.70
N ARG A 193 27.91 4.32 19.99
CA ARG A 193 28.85 3.34 20.59
C ARG A 193 30.26 3.90 20.80
N MET A 194 30.40 5.19 21.04
CA MET A 194 31.64 5.81 21.54
C MET A 194 31.34 6.61 22.80
N ASN A 195 30.99 5.91 23.89
CA ASN A 195 31.25 6.39 25.27
C ASN A 195 30.95 5.28 26.30
N ARG A 196 31.66 4.16 26.17
CA ARG A 196 31.82 3.22 27.28
C ARG A 196 33.18 2.54 27.17
N GLY A 197 34.19 3.28 27.61
CA GLY A 197 35.55 2.81 27.83
C GLY A 197 36.29 3.93 28.57
N ASN A 198 36.59 3.68 29.84
CA ASN A 198 37.37 4.49 30.80
C ASN A 198 36.75 5.86 31.13
N ASP A 199 36.42 6.20 32.38
CA ASP A 199 37.05 5.90 33.68
C ASP A 199 36.01 5.60 34.77
#